data_AF-A0A354CX49-F1
#
_entry.id   AF-A0A354CX49-F1
#
_cell.length_a   1.000
_cell.length_b   1.000
_cell.length_c   1.000
_cell.angle_alpha   90.00
_cell.angle_beta   90.00
_cell.angle_gamma   90.00
#
_symmetry.space_group_name_H-M   'P 1'
#
loop_
_entity.id
_entity.type
_entity.pdbx_description
1 polymer ?
#
loop_
_entity_poly.entity_id
_entity_poly.type
_entity_poly.pdbx_seq_one_letter_code
_entity_poly.pdbx_strand_id
1 'polypeptide(L)'
;NANTLIINRADQFGLADLYQLRGRVGRFTRKACAYLVVPRGTILSQKARQRLQAIMQHTALGSGFHIAMEDLKLRGAGNLLGVEQHGHITAVGFDLYCRLLREAVAHLQRQPELAGTR
;
A
#
# COMPACT_ATOMS: atom_id res chain seq x y z
N ASN A 1 -11.31 8.29 23.16
CA ASN A 1 -11.01 8.32 21.73
C ASN A 1 -9.52 8.53 21.50
N ALA A 2 -8.87 7.69 20.68
CA ALA A 2 -7.41 7.70 20.50
C ALA A 2 -7.00 8.50 19.24
N ASN A 3 -5.98 9.35 19.37
CA ASN A 3 -5.43 10.17 18.27
C ASN A 3 -3.97 9.84 17.93
N THR A 4 -3.33 9.03 18.77
CA THR A 4 -1.92 8.66 18.63
C THR A 4 -1.79 7.15 18.69
N LEU A 5 -1.04 6.59 17.75
CA LEU A 5 -0.72 5.18 17.68
C LEU A 5 0.79 5.01 17.71
N ILE A 6 1.29 4.07 18.50
CA ILE A 6 2.69 3.68 18.52
C ILE A 6 2.74 2.18 18.24
N ILE A 7 3.38 1.80 17.14
CA ILE A 7 3.58 0.40 16.76
C ILE A 7 5.03 0.06 17.05
N ASN A 8 5.25 -0.65 18.15
CA ASN A 8 6.56 -1.21 18.45
C ASN A 8 6.85 -2.38 17.49
N ARG A 9 8.12 -2.54 17.11
CA ARG A 9 8.56 -3.58 16.16
C ARG A 9 7.74 -3.58 14.88
N ALA A 10 7.49 -2.39 14.32
CA ALA A 10 6.71 -2.21 13.10
C ALA A 10 7.27 -2.99 11.91
N ASP A 11 8.56 -3.31 11.93
CA ASP A 11 9.23 -4.15 10.95
C ASP A 11 8.71 -5.60 10.89
N GLN A 12 8.01 -6.09 11.92
CA GLN A 12 7.45 -7.44 11.97
C GLN A 12 6.02 -7.55 11.41
N PHE A 13 5.33 -6.43 11.16
CA PHE A 13 3.94 -6.42 10.73
C PHE A 13 3.78 -6.43 9.21
N GLY A 14 2.73 -7.08 8.69
CA GLY A 14 2.35 -6.99 7.28
C GLY A 14 1.94 -5.57 6.86
N LEU A 15 2.02 -5.25 5.56
CA LEU A 15 1.66 -3.91 5.08
C LEU A 15 0.17 -3.63 5.31
N ALA A 16 -0.67 -4.63 5.05
CA ALA A 16 -2.10 -4.58 5.33
C ALA A 16 -2.39 -4.36 6.83
N ASP A 17 -1.68 -5.05 7.73
CA ASP A 17 -1.87 -4.91 9.18
C ASP A 17 -1.53 -3.50 9.64
N LEU A 18 -0.39 -2.97 9.19
CA LEU A 18 0.04 -1.60 9.49
C LEU A 18 -1.01 -0.58 9.01
N TYR A 19 -1.59 -0.79 7.83
CA TYR A 19 -2.66 0.06 7.30
C TYR A 19 -3.94 -0.01 8.14
N GLN A 20 -4.38 -1.21 8.52
CA GLN A 20 -5.56 -1.41 9.34
C GLN A 20 -5.39 -0.80 10.74
N LEU A 21 -4.23 -0.99 11.38
CA LEU A 21 -3.90 -0.38 12.66
C LEU A 21 -3.91 1.15 12.57
N ARG A 22 -3.28 1.73 11.54
CA ARG A 22 -3.29 3.18 11.30
C ARG A 22 -4.71 3.73 11.16
N GLY A 23 -5.61 3.00 10.50
CA GLY A 23 -7.02 3.39 10.34
C GLY A 23 -7.85 3.40 11.63
N ARG A 24 -7.30 2.92 12.76
CA ARG A 24 -7.98 2.96 14.07
C ARG A 24 -7.83 4.30 14.78
N VAL A 25 -6.95 5.20 14.32
CA VAL A 25 -6.78 6.57 14.86
C VAL A 25 -7.12 7.63 13.80
N GLY A 26 -7.34 8.88 14.21
CA GLY A 26 -7.59 9.99 13.27
C GLY A 26 -9.03 10.14 12.79
N ARG A 27 -10.00 9.81 13.66
CA ARG A 27 -11.44 10.06 13.43
C ARG A 27 -11.91 11.46 13.87
N PHE A 28 -10.99 12.34 14.29
CA PHE A 28 -11.29 13.69 14.77
C PHE A 28 -10.80 14.74 13.77
N THR A 29 -11.24 15.98 13.95
CA THR A 29 -10.75 17.15 13.22
C THR A 29 -9.27 17.46 13.47
N ARG A 30 -8.71 17.00 14.59
CA ARG A 30 -7.28 17.13 14.89
C ARG A 30 -6.47 16.06 14.15
N LYS A 31 -5.31 16.45 13.63
CA LYS A 31 -4.38 15.54 12.96
C LYS A 31 -3.95 14.41 13.91
N ALA A 32 -4.05 13.18 13.43
CA ALA A 32 -3.54 12.00 14.11
C ALA A 32 -2.09 11.70 13.75
N CYS A 33 -1.40 11.01 14.65
CA CYS A 33 -0.03 10.55 14.44
C CYS A 33 0.05 9.04 14.66
N ALA A 34 0.79 8.36 13.77
CA ALA A 34 1.16 6.96 13.94
C ALA A 34 2.69 6.85 13.87
N TYR A 35 3.31 6.36 14.94
CA TYR A 35 4.75 6.17 15.05
C TYR A 35 5.08 4.70 14.81
N LEU A 36 5.93 4.44 13.82
CA LEU A 36 6.43 3.11 13.48
C LEU A 36 7.83 2.97 14.07
N VAL A 37 7.97 2.15 15.12
CA VAL A 37 9.22 2.00 15.87
C VAL A 37 9.90 0.70 15.48
N VAL A 38 11.19 0.79 15.15
CA VAL A 38 12.06 -0.35 14.85
C VAL A 38 13.23 -0.33 15.84
N PRO A 39 13.67 -1.48 16.39
CA PRO A 39 14.76 -1.50 17.36
C PRO A 39 16.07 -0.96 16.75
N ARG A 40 16.81 -0.19 17.54
CA ARG A 40 18.13 0.34 17.12
C ARG A 40 19.08 -0.81 16.79
N GLY A 41 19.89 -0.63 15.74
CA GLY A 41 20.82 -1.67 15.26
C GLY A 41 20.17 -2.81 14.48
N THR A 42 18.85 -2.81 14.28
CA THR A 42 18.18 -3.83 13.45
C THR A 42 18.51 -3.60 11.98
N ILE A 43 19.08 -4.63 11.35
CA ILE A 43 19.23 -4.66 9.88
C ILE A 43 17.90 -5.08 9.29
N LEU A 44 17.21 -4.12 8.66
CA LEU A 44 15.95 -4.39 7.98
C LEU A 44 16.19 -5.18 6.70
N SER A 45 15.43 -6.26 6.51
CA SER A 45 15.35 -6.90 5.18
C SER A 45 14.84 -5.90 4.14
N GLN A 46 15.22 -6.09 2.88
CA GLN A 46 14.76 -5.23 1.78
C GLN A 46 13.22 -5.13 1.73
N LYS A 47 12.53 -6.28 1.90
CA LYS A 47 11.06 -6.33 1.95
C LYS A 47 10.48 -5.53 3.12
N ALA A 48 11.05 -5.65 4.31
CA ALA A 48 10.58 -4.90 5.49
C ALA A 48 10.78 -3.39 5.29
N ARG A 49 11.92 -2.98 4.72
CA ARG A 49 12.21 -1.57 4.41
C ARG A 49 11.23 -0.99 3.40
N GLN A 50 10.99 -1.69 2.29
CA GLN A 50 10.05 -1.26 1.26
C GLN A 50 8.61 -1.16 1.80
N ARG A 51 8.19 -2.12 2.62
CA ARG A 51 6.89 -2.09 3.31
C ARG A 51 6.73 -0.87 4.22
N LEU A 52 7.71 -0.60 5.07
CA LEU A 52 7.68 0.57 5.97
C LEU A 52 7.65 1.88 5.17
N GLN A 53 8.37 1.94 4.05
CA GLN A 53 8.34 3.08 3.15
C GLN A 53 6.96 3.26 2.48
N ALA A 54 6.35 2.18 1.98
CA ALA A 54 5.05 2.22 1.33
C ALA A 54 3.94 2.77 2.26
N ILE A 55 3.90 2.31 3.52
CA ILE A 55 2.90 2.82 4.48
C ILE A 55 3.14 4.30 4.85
N MET A 56 4.39 4.76 4.85
CA MET A 56 4.74 6.16 5.11
C MET A 56 4.42 7.08 3.93
N GLN A 57 4.50 6.59 2.69
CA GLN A 57 4.22 7.38 1.48
C GLN A 57 2.70 7.50 1.23
N HIS A 58 1.94 6.44 1.46
CA HIS A 58 0.51 6.41 1.17
C HIS A 58 -0.33 6.79 2.40
N THR A 59 -0.34 8.07 2.75
CA THR A 59 -1.02 8.62 3.95
C THR A 59 -2.38 9.26 3.67
N ALA A 60 -2.73 9.52 2.40
CA ALA A 60 -4.00 10.13 2.03
C ALA A 60 -5.22 9.25 2.39
N LEU A 61 -6.36 9.88 2.65
CA LEU A 61 -7.63 9.19 2.84
C LEU A 61 -7.96 8.42 1.55
N GLY A 62 -8.43 7.16 1.67
CA GLY A 62 -8.70 6.31 0.50
C GLY A 62 -7.45 5.67 -0.14
N SER A 63 -6.28 5.77 0.50
CA SER A 63 -5.04 5.12 0.03
C SER A 63 -5.05 3.58 0.05
N GLY A 64 -6.13 2.95 0.52
CA GLY A 64 -6.24 1.49 0.65
C GLY A 64 -5.97 0.74 -0.65
N PHE A 65 -6.42 1.26 -1.81
CA PHE A 65 -6.14 0.65 -3.11
C PHE A 65 -4.63 0.67 -3.46
N HIS A 66 -3.97 1.81 -3.24
CA HIS A 66 -2.53 1.94 -3.48
C HIS A 66 -1.71 1.03 -2.55
N ILE A 67 -2.12 0.95 -1.28
CA ILE A 67 -1.52 0.05 -0.30
C ILE A 67 -1.68 -1.41 -0.71
N ALA A 68 -2.87 -1.81 -1.17
CA ALA A 68 -3.10 -3.16 -1.65
C ALA A 68 -2.25 -3.49 -2.89
N MET A 69 -2.10 -2.53 -3.81
CA MET A 69 -1.24 -2.68 -4.99
C MET A 69 0.23 -2.85 -4.61
N GLU A 70 0.73 -2.07 -3.65
CA GLU A 70 2.09 -2.22 -3.13
C GLU A 70 2.27 -3.53 -2.37
N ASP A 71 1.28 -3.98 -1.58
CA ASP A 71 1.35 -5.28 -0.91
C ASP A 71 1.46 -6.43 -1.92
N LEU A 72 0.69 -6.36 -3.01
CA LEU A 72 0.75 -7.32 -4.11
C LEU A 72 2.13 -7.34 -4.80
N LYS A 73 2.69 -6.17 -5.10
CA LYS A 73 4.05 -6.06 -5.65
C LYS A 73 5.11 -6.64 -4.71
N LEU A 74 5.04 -6.31 -3.42
CA LEU A 74 6.02 -6.74 -2.42
C LEU A 74 5.98 -8.24 -2.13
N ARG A 75 4.79 -8.86 -2.21
CA ARG A 75 4.64 -10.32 -2.14
C ARG A 75 5.16 -11.02 -3.39
N GLY A 76 5.26 -10.29 -4.50
CA GLY A 76 5.68 -10.81 -5.79
C GLY A 76 4.49 -11.33 -6.57
N ALA A 77 3.83 -10.43 -7.31
CA ALA A 77 2.87 -10.81 -8.35
C ALA A 77 3.46 -11.76 -9.42
N GLY A 78 4.78 -11.96 -9.43
CA GLY A 78 5.48 -12.95 -10.26
C GLY A 78 5.15 -14.41 -9.94
N ASN A 79 4.48 -14.74 -8.83
CA ASN A 79 4.12 -16.13 -8.52
C ASN A 79 2.66 -16.51 -8.86
N LEU A 80 1.88 -15.60 -9.45
CA LEU A 80 0.48 -15.90 -9.81
C LEU A 80 0.36 -16.87 -11.00
N LEU A 81 1.44 -17.11 -11.75
CA LEU A 81 1.45 -17.96 -12.94
C LEU A 81 2.43 -19.15 -12.88
N GLY A 82 3.37 -19.21 -11.94
CA GLY A 82 4.53 -20.13 -12.04
C GLY A 82 5.31 -19.87 -13.36
N VAL A 83 6.54 -20.27 -13.61
CA VAL A 83 7.50 -21.15 -12.98
C VAL A 83 8.83 -20.42 -13.15
N GLU A 84 9.77 -20.72 -12.26
CA GLU A 84 11.17 -20.32 -12.31
C GLU A 84 11.72 -20.30 -13.76
N GLN A 85 12.54 -19.30 -14.11
CA GLN A 85 13.44 -19.26 -15.28
C GLN A 85 13.10 -18.42 -16.55
N HIS A 86 12.46 -17.23 -16.50
CA HIS A 86 12.47 -16.35 -17.71
C HIS A 86 12.56 -14.83 -17.36
N GLY A 87 13.72 -14.43 -16.83
CA GLY A 87 13.97 -13.21 -16.05
C GLY A 87 13.91 -11.82 -16.69
N HIS A 88 13.17 -11.58 -17.79
CA HIS A 88 13.03 -10.19 -18.32
C HIS A 88 11.67 -9.86 -18.96
N ILE A 89 10.97 -10.85 -19.53
CA ILE A 89 9.71 -10.62 -20.26
C ILE A 89 8.52 -10.50 -19.29
N THR A 90 8.52 -11.26 -18.21
CA THR A 90 7.39 -11.35 -17.27
C THR A 90 7.22 -10.11 -16.39
N ALA A 91 8.32 -9.42 -16.06
CA ALA A 91 8.27 -8.17 -15.29
C ALA A 91 7.54 -7.04 -16.04
N VAL A 92 7.70 -7.00 -17.38
CA VAL A 92 7.05 -5.99 -18.24
C VAL A 92 5.54 -6.19 -18.28
N GLY A 93 5.06 -7.43 -18.28
CA GLY A 93 3.63 -7.75 -18.36
C GLY A 93 2.84 -7.32 -17.14
N PHE A 94 3.36 -7.55 -15.93
CA PHE A 94 2.69 -7.14 -14.70
C PHE A 94 2.66 -5.62 -14.52
N ASP A 95 3.79 -4.95 -14.79
CA ASP A 95 3.85 -3.48 -14.73
C ASP A 95 2.89 -2.82 -15.72
N LEU A 96 2.76 -3.40 -16.93
CA LEU A 96 1.78 -2.95 -17.92
C LEU A 96 0.36 -3.22 -17.45
N TYR A 97 0.06 -4.41 -16.91
CA TYR A 97 -1.26 -4.73 -16.35
C TYR A 97 -1.65 -3.76 -15.23
N CYS A 98 -0.76 -3.50 -14.27
CA CYS A 98 -1.00 -2.52 -13.21
C CYS A 98 -1.14 -1.09 -13.72
N ARG A 99 -0.51 -0.76 -14.85
CA ARG A 99 -0.68 0.55 -15.51
C ARG A 99 -2.08 0.66 -16.13
N LEU A 100 -2.47 -0.31 -16.94
CA LEU A 100 -3.79 -0.36 -17.59
C LEU A 100 -4.92 -0.39 -16.56
N LEU A 101 -4.76 -1.15 -15.48
CA LEU A 101 -5.76 -1.20 -14.40
C LEU A 101 -5.88 0.15 -13.67
N ARG A 102 -4.76 0.82 -13.40
CA ARG A 102 -4.77 2.18 -12.82
C ARG A 102 -5.44 3.18 -13.75
N GLU A 103 -5.16 3.12 -15.04
CA GLU A 103 -5.80 3.97 -16.06
C GLU A 103 -7.31 3.72 -16.11
N ALA A 104 -7.74 2.46 -16.15
CA ALA A 104 -9.16 2.09 -16.16
C ALA A 104 -9.91 2.59 -14.91
N VAL A 105 -9.33 2.39 -13.71
CA VAL A 105 -9.91 2.89 -12.46
C VAL A 105 -9.95 4.42 -12.44
N ALA A 106 -8.90 5.09 -12.91
CA ALA A 106 -8.88 6.55 -13.01
C ALA A 106 -9.93 7.08 -14.00
N HIS A 107 -10.16 6.38 -15.11
CA HIS A 107 -11.22 6.71 -16.07
C HIS A 107 -12.61 6.60 -15.42
N LEU A 108 -12.88 5.53 -14.68
CA LEU A 108 -14.15 5.36 -13.96
C LEU A 108 -14.34 6.40 -12.86
N GLN A 109 -13.28 6.74 -12.13
CA GLN A 109 -13.33 7.78 -11.07
C GLN A 109 -13.44 9.22 -11.62
N ARG A 110 -13.11 9.45 -12.89
CA ARG A 110 -13.32 10.73 -13.60
C ARG A 110 -14.69 10.83 -14.27
N GLN A 111 -15.50 9.78 -14.26
CA GLN A 111 -16.88 9.80 -14.77
C GLN A 111 -18.00 10.09 -13.75
N PRO A 112 -17.83 10.80 -12.61
CA PRO A 112 -18.96 11.00 -11.68
C PRO A 112 -19.91 12.14 -12.08
N GLU A 113 -19.94 12.64 -13.33
CA GLU A 113 -20.81 13.80 -13.69
C GLU A 113 -21.54 13.74 -15.05
N LEU A 114 -21.75 12.57 -15.67
CA LEU A 114 -22.61 12.50 -16.89
C LEU A 114 -23.84 11.60 -16.75
N ALA A 115 -24.19 11.16 -15.53
CA ALA A 115 -25.40 10.36 -15.28
C ALA A 115 -26.49 11.12 -14.51
N GLY A 116 -26.50 12.46 -14.59
CA GLY A 116 -27.45 13.28 -13.84
C GLY A 116 -27.67 14.66 -14.44
N THR A 117 -28.06 14.77 -15.72
CA THR A 117 -28.70 15.99 -16.22
C THR A 117 -29.82 15.66 -17.20
N ARG A 118 -31.05 15.85 -16.71
CA ARG A 118 -32.34 16.02 -17.41
C ARG A 118 -32.99 14.79 -18.04
#